data_AF-A0A7X9A8Z5-F1
#
_entry.id   AF-A0A7X9A8Z5-F1
#
_cell.length_a   1.000
_cell.length_b   1.000
_cell.length_c   1.000
_cell.angle_alpha   90.00
_cell.angle_beta   90.00
_cell.angle_gamma   90.00
#
_symmetry.space_group_name_H-M   'P 1'
#
loop_
_entity.id
_entity.type
_entity.pdbx_description
1 polymer ?
#
loop_
_entity_poly.entity_id
_entity_poly.type
_entity_poly.pdbx_seq_one_letter_code
_entity_poly.pdbx_strand_id
1 'polypeptide(L)'
;AFDHDPQAVETSRENLSRAGFTDVTLAVADVKDYLPPQRCRVVAANILAVVLLQHAEQILSFTAADSGAAFLILSGILNEQYAEVRQRFIALGCEEMETRTLEEWTSGCFRVASSCQPEK
;
A
#
# COMPACT_ATOMS: atom_id res chain seq x y z
N ALA A 1 4.20 -3.65 -9.53
CA ALA A 1 2.77 -3.43 -9.21
C ALA A 1 2.04 -4.75 -9.36
N PHE A 2 0.93 -4.94 -8.65
CA PHE A 2 0.11 -6.14 -8.77
C PHE A 2 -1.36 -5.80 -8.58
N ASP A 3 -2.23 -6.63 -9.12
CA ASP A 3 -3.68 -6.56 -8.94
C ASP A 3 -4.27 -7.97 -9.00
N HIS A 4 -5.40 -8.21 -8.33
CA HIS A 4 -6.08 -9.49 -8.35
C HIS A 4 -6.90 -9.68 -9.63
N ASP A 5 -7.25 -8.59 -10.31
CA ASP A 5 -7.93 -8.60 -11.61
C ASP A 5 -6.90 -8.66 -12.76
N PRO A 6 -6.88 -9.75 -13.56
CA PRO A 6 -6.03 -9.85 -14.74
C PRO A 6 -6.24 -8.71 -15.74
N GLN A 7 -7.46 -8.18 -15.86
CA GLN A 7 -7.77 -7.08 -16.77
C GLN A 7 -7.10 -5.77 -16.33
N ALA A 8 -7.05 -5.49 -15.03
CA ALA A 8 -6.35 -4.33 -14.47
C ALA A 8 -4.83 -4.40 -14.71
N VAL A 9 -4.25 -5.61 -14.61
CA VAL A 9 -2.84 -5.85 -14.90
C VAL A 9 -2.52 -5.60 -16.37
N GLU A 10 -3.36 -6.08 -17.29
CA GLU A 10 -3.14 -5.84 -18.73
C GLU A 10 -3.33 -4.37 -19.09
N THR A 11 -4.34 -3.70 -18.52
CA THR A 11 -4.53 -2.25 -18.67
C THR A 11 -3.29 -1.48 -18.18
N SER A 12 -2.69 -1.90 -17.07
CA SER A 12 -1.45 -1.31 -16.56
C SER A 12 -0.28 -1.50 -17.51
N ARG A 13 -0.16 -2.68 -18.15
CA ARG A 13 0.87 -2.98 -19.15
C ARG A 13 0.75 -2.06 -20.36
N GLU A 14 -0.46 -1.87 -20.89
CA GLU A 14 -0.71 -0.97 -22.00
C GLU A 14 -0.35 0.49 -21.64
N ASN A 15 -0.74 0.95 -20.44
CA ASN A 15 -0.45 2.30 -19.99
C ASN A 15 1.06 2.54 -19.84
N LEU A 16 1.81 1.58 -19.29
CA LEU A 16 3.26 1.65 -19.17
C LEU A 16 3.93 1.69 -20.55
N SER A 17 3.48 0.84 -21.48
CA SER A 17 3.98 0.83 -22.86
C SER A 17 3.76 2.17 -23.56
N ARG A 18 2.56 2.76 -23.43
CA ARG A 18 2.25 4.09 -23.98
C ARG A 18 3.10 5.19 -23.36
N ALA A 19 3.42 5.08 -22.07
CA ALA A 19 4.28 6.02 -21.36
C ALA A 19 5.79 5.77 -21.58
N GLY A 20 6.17 4.69 -22.28
CA GLY A 20 7.57 4.35 -22.57
C GLY A 20 8.33 3.69 -21.41
N PHE A 21 7.65 3.23 -20.35
CA PHE A 21 8.26 2.53 -19.23
C PHE A 21 8.29 1.02 -19.48
N THR A 22 9.48 0.43 -19.32
CA THR A 22 9.71 -1.01 -19.59
C THR A 22 10.28 -1.77 -18.40
N ASP A 23 10.63 -1.07 -17.33
CA ASP A 23 11.31 -1.57 -16.14
C ASP A 23 10.38 -1.85 -14.95
N VAL A 24 9.05 -1.82 -15.17
CA VAL A 24 8.05 -2.10 -14.14
C VAL A 24 7.62 -3.56 -14.19
N THR A 25 7.87 -4.28 -13.10
CA THR A 25 7.35 -5.66 -12.93
C THR A 25 5.87 -5.63 -12.57
N LEU A 26 5.06 -6.36 -13.33
CA LEU A 26 3.63 -6.53 -13.13
C LEU A 26 3.31 -7.98 -12.76
N ALA A 27 2.38 -8.20 -11.82
CA ALA A 27 1.91 -9.52 -11.43
C ALA A 27 0.39 -9.53 -11.24
N VAL A 28 -0.26 -10.64 -11.61
CA VAL A 28 -1.63 -10.92 -11.17
C VAL A 28 -1.53 -11.62 -9.82
N ALA A 29 -2.01 -10.98 -8.76
CA ALA A 29 -1.95 -11.52 -7.40
C ALA A 29 -2.99 -10.84 -6.49
N ASP A 30 -3.48 -11.58 -5.50
CA ASP A 30 -4.23 -11.01 -4.38
C ASP A 30 -3.25 -10.52 -3.29
N VAL A 31 -3.63 -9.50 -2.52
CA VAL A 31 -2.82 -8.98 -1.40
C VAL A 31 -2.41 -10.10 -0.45
N LYS A 32 -3.30 -11.06 -0.18
CA LYS A 32 -3.06 -12.16 0.76
C LYS A 32 -1.97 -13.15 0.29
N ASP A 33 -1.80 -13.28 -1.02
CA ASP A 33 -0.92 -14.28 -1.64
C ASP A 33 0.35 -13.64 -2.22
N TYR A 34 0.37 -12.31 -2.38
CA TYR A 34 1.48 -11.60 -2.98
C TYR A 34 2.68 -11.55 -2.03
N LEU A 35 3.82 -12.01 -2.54
CA LEU A 35 5.13 -11.86 -1.91
C LEU A 35 6.01 -11.02 -2.84
N PRO A 36 6.36 -9.78 -2.47
CA PRO A 36 7.20 -8.97 -3.32
C PRO A 36 8.60 -9.60 -3.41
N PRO A 37 9.24 -9.60 -4.61
CA PRO A 37 10.60 -10.13 -4.78
C PRO A 37 11.64 -9.46 -3.86
N GLN A 38 11.36 -8.21 -3.48
CA GLN A 38 12.10 -7.45 -2.49
C GLN A 38 11.13 -6.55 -1.73
N ARG A 39 11.38 -6.33 -0.43
CA ARG A 39 10.63 -5.33 0.33
C ARG A 39 10.96 -3.93 -0.19
N CYS A 40 9.99 -3.03 -0.13
CA CYS A 40 10.06 -1.71 -0.75
C CYS A 40 10.25 -0.61 0.29
N ARG A 41 11.04 0.43 -0.04
CA ARG A 41 11.14 1.64 0.79
C ARG A 41 9.87 2.49 0.75
N VAL A 42 9.07 2.34 -0.30
CA VAL A 42 7.77 2.99 -0.43
C VAL A 42 6.78 1.95 -0.92
N VAL A 43 5.67 1.81 -0.20
CA VAL A 43 4.51 1.01 -0.60
C VAL A 43 3.33 1.96 -0.77
N ALA A 44 2.61 1.84 -1.89
CA ALA A 44 1.40 2.62 -2.14
C ALA A 44 0.23 1.67 -2.41
N ALA A 45 -0.88 1.87 -1.71
CA ALA A 45 -2.11 1.11 -1.86
C ALA A 45 -3.29 2.06 -1.98
N ASN A 46 -3.88 2.15 -3.17
CA ASN A 46 -5.08 2.92 -3.45
C ASN A 46 -6.24 1.94 -3.70
N ILE A 47 -6.85 1.44 -2.63
CA ILE A 47 -7.84 0.37 -2.62
C ILE A 47 -8.84 0.57 -1.48
N LEU A 48 -9.93 -0.22 -1.47
CA LEU A 48 -11.00 -0.10 -0.49
C LEU A 48 -10.51 -0.25 0.97
N ALA A 49 -11.08 0.55 1.87
CA ALA A 49 -10.78 0.52 3.30
C ALA A 49 -10.89 -0.87 3.93
N VAL A 50 -11.92 -1.66 3.56
CA VAL A 50 -12.11 -3.03 4.06
C VAL A 50 -10.93 -3.95 3.72
N VAL A 51 -10.35 -3.79 2.53
CA VAL A 51 -9.18 -4.59 2.10
C VAL A 51 -7.93 -4.13 2.86
N LEU A 52 -7.75 -2.82 3.04
CA LEU A 52 -6.66 -2.26 3.84
C LEU A 52 -6.69 -2.76 5.28
N LEU A 53 -7.86 -2.78 5.91
CA LEU A 53 -8.04 -3.25 7.28
C LEU A 53 -7.81 -4.75 7.42
N GLN A 54 -8.36 -5.54 6.49
CA GLN A 54 -8.25 -7.00 6.48
C GLN A 54 -6.80 -7.48 6.26
N HIS A 55 -6.00 -6.75 5.48
CA HIS A 55 -4.65 -7.14 5.10
C HIS A 55 -3.56 -6.20 5.63
N ALA A 56 -3.83 -5.48 6.73
CA ALA A 56 -2.95 -4.44 7.24
C ALA A 56 -1.52 -4.95 7.55
N GLU A 57 -1.36 -6.09 8.23
CA GLU A 57 -0.05 -6.70 8.49
C GLU A 57 0.67 -7.10 7.20
N GLN A 58 -0.05 -7.71 6.26
CA GLN A 58 0.52 -8.18 5.00
C GLN A 58 1.04 -6.99 4.18
N ILE A 59 0.25 -5.92 4.06
CA ILE A 59 0.64 -4.68 3.40
C ILE A 59 1.86 -4.06 4.08
N LEU A 60 1.87 -4.02 5.41
CA LEU A 60 2.99 -3.49 6.19
C LEU A 60 4.27 -4.32 5.97
N SER A 61 4.14 -5.64 5.84
CA SER A 61 5.26 -6.56 5.60
C SER A 61 6.00 -6.30 4.28
N PHE A 62 5.35 -5.63 3.32
CA PHE A 62 5.96 -5.24 2.05
C PHE A 62 6.99 -4.12 2.22
N THR A 63 7.05 -3.46 3.38
CA THR A 63 7.96 -2.34 3.63
C THR A 63 9.34 -2.79 4.12
N ALA A 64 10.40 -2.14 3.65
CA ALA A 64 11.79 -2.42 4.01
C ALA A 64 12.28 -1.58 5.22
N ALA A 65 11.48 -1.55 6.30
CA ALA A 65 11.76 -0.69 7.47
C ALA A 65 12.98 -1.14 8.31
N ASP A 66 13.43 -2.38 8.15
CA ASP A 66 14.66 -2.92 8.75
C ASP A 66 15.94 -2.32 8.15
N SER A 67 15.85 -1.79 6.94
CA SER A 67 16.96 -1.30 6.13
C SER A 67 17.08 0.22 6.12
N GLY A 68 16.21 0.93 6.86
CA GLY A 68 16.14 2.39 6.93
C GLY A 68 14.71 2.91 6.94
N ALA A 69 14.54 4.22 6.71
CA ALA A 69 13.21 4.82 6.64
C ALA A 69 12.40 4.25 5.45
N ALA A 70 11.21 3.74 5.76
CA ALA A 70 10.21 3.28 4.80
C ALA A 70 8.89 4.04 4.98
N PHE A 71 8.13 4.14 3.89
CA PHE A 71 6.87 4.87 3.83
C PHE A 71 5.75 4.02 3.26
N LEU A 72 4.55 4.20 3.81
CA LEU A 72 3.32 3.56 3.37
C LEU A 72 2.31 4.65 3.01
N ILE A 73 1.82 4.64 1.78
CA ILE A 73 0.81 5.58 1.28
C ILE A 73 -0.49 4.81 1.11
N LEU A 74 -1.53 5.20 1.85
CA LEU A 74 -2.86 4.61 1.80
C LEU A 74 -3.85 5.61 1.21
N SER A 75 -4.63 5.16 0.22
CA SER A 75 -5.59 5.99 -0.52
C SER A 75 -6.81 5.16 -0.93
N GLY A 76 -7.81 5.78 -1.55
CA GLY A 76 -9.06 5.12 -1.94
C GLY A 76 -10.01 4.89 -0.77
N ILE A 77 -9.89 5.73 0.27
CA ILE A 77 -10.62 5.61 1.53
C ILE A 77 -11.65 6.73 1.63
N LEU A 78 -12.91 6.39 1.88
CA LEU A 78 -13.94 7.39 2.16
C LEU A 78 -13.64 8.13 3.47
N ASN A 79 -13.99 9.41 3.54
CA ASN A 79 -13.74 10.27 4.70
C ASN A 79 -14.19 9.63 6.03
N GLU A 80 -15.36 9.00 6.04
CA GLU A 80 -15.95 8.36 7.22
C GLU A 80 -15.20 7.08 7.65
N GLN A 81 -14.45 6.45 6.73
CA GLN A 81 -13.68 5.23 6.98
C GLN A 81 -12.23 5.52 7.37
N TYR A 82 -11.72 6.71 7.06
CA TYR A 82 -10.30 7.03 7.21
C TYR A 82 -9.80 6.93 8.65
N ALA A 83 -10.62 7.34 9.62
CA ALA A 83 -10.23 7.29 11.03
C ALA A 83 -9.92 5.86 11.49
N GLU A 84 -10.70 4.87 11.04
CA GLU A 84 -10.50 3.46 11.36
C GLU A 84 -9.22 2.91 10.71
N VAL A 85 -9.01 3.20 9.42
CA VAL A 85 -7.78 2.81 8.69
C VAL A 85 -6.55 3.41 9.37
N ARG A 86 -6.58 4.71 9.66
CA ARG A 86 -5.49 5.41 10.35
C ARG A 86 -5.18 4.77 11.70
N GLN A 87 -6.19 4.53 12.53
CA GLN A 87 -6.00 3.89 13.84
C GLN A 87 -5.39 2.49 13.71
N ARG A 88 -5.83 1.71 12.72
CA ARG A 88 -5.31 0.36 12.46
C ARG A 88 -3.81 0.36 12.18
N PHE A 89 -3.35 1.25 11.30
CA PHE A 89 -1.92 1.33 10.95
C PHE A 89 -1.08 1.96 12.07
N ILE A 90 -1.61 2.93 12.82
CA ILE A 90 -0.96 3.45 14.03
C ILE A 90 -0.80 2.36 15.10
N ALA A 91 -1.79 1.51 15.29
CA ALA A 91 -1.71 0.38 16.23
C ALA A 91 -0.66 -0.66 15.82
N LEU A 92 -0.31 -0.74 14.52
CA LEU A 92 0.81 -1.53 14.01
C LEU A 92 2.17 -0.80 14.12
N GLY A 93 2.20 0.38 14.74
CA GLY A 93 3.41 1.16 14.97
C GLY A 93 3.73 2.20 13.89
N CYS A 94 2.91 2.33 12.85
CA CYS A 94 3.11 3.37 11.85
C CYS A 94 2.87 4.77 12.45
N GLU A 95 3.58 5.77 11.96
CA GLU A 95 3.34 7.17 12.30
C GLU A 95 2.76 7.90 11.10
N GLU A 96 1.58 8.52 11.25
CA GLU A 96 1.02 9.36 10.19
C GLU A 96 1.82 10.66 10.06
N MET A 97 2.35 10.91 8.86
CA MET A 97 3.17 12.08 8.54
C MET A 97 2.36 13.16 7.82
N GLU A 98 1.46 12.75 6.93
CA GLU A 98 0.66 13.66 6.12
C GLU A 98 -0.70 13.01 5.82
N THR A 99 -1.74 13.84 5.78
CA THR A 99 -3.10 13.45 5.38
C THR A 99 -3.58 14.43 4.33
N ARG A 100 -4.29 13.92 3.31
CA ARG A 100 -4.95 14.76 2.29
C ARG A 100 -6.37 14.31 2.08
N THR A 101 -7.29 15.26 2.02
CA THR A 101 -8.69 15.03 1.69
C THR A 101 -9.04 15.76 0.40
N LEU A 102 -9.68 15.05 -0.51
CA LEU A 102 -10.23 15.57 -1.75
C LEU A 102 -11.65 15.04 -1.90
N GLU A 103 -12.63 15.96 -1.79
CA GLU A 103 -14.05 15.63 -1.81
C GLU A 103 -14.40 14.55 -0.78
N GLU A 104 -14.93 13.40 -1.19
CA GLU A 104 -15.30 12.29 -0.32
C GLU A 104 -14.12 11.35 0.04
N TRP A 105 -12.92 11.59 -0.48
CA TRP A 105 -11.76 10.70 -0.33
C TRP A 105 -10.68 11.29 0.56
N THR A 106 -10.14 10.48 1.47
CA THR A 106 -8.98 10.82 2.29
C THR A 106 -7.84 9.82 2.09
N SER A 107 -6.60 10.33 2.05
CA SER A 107 -5.37 9.55 1.92
C SER A 107 -4.38 9.90 3.03
N GLY A 108 -3.55 8.94 3.41
CA GLY A 108 -2.53 9.09 4.45
C GLY A 108 -1.15 8.64 3.98
N CYS A 109 -0.11 9.38 4.34
CA CYS A 109 1.27 8.97 4.24
C CYS A 109 1.79 8.63 5.64
N PHE A 110 2.30 7.42 5.80
CA PHE A 110 2.77 6.89 7.07
C PHE A 110 4.26 6.57 6.99
N ARG A 111 5.00 6.90 8.03
CA ARG A 111 6.37 6.44 8.26
C ARG A 111 6.32 5.11 8.99
N VAL A 112 7.10 4.14 8.51
CA VAL A 112 7.25 2.82 9.12
C VAL A 112 8.61 2.73 9.78
N ALA A 113 8.64 2.45 11.08
CA ALA A 113 9.87 2.24 11.84
C ALA A 113 10.22 0.75 11.94
N SER A 114 11.50 0.45 12.15
CA SER A 114 12.01 -0.92 12.29
C SER A 114 11.36 -1.72 13.43
N SER A 115 10.75 -1.06 14.42
CA SER A 115 10.01 -1.68 15.52
C SER A 115 8.57 -2.13 15.18
N CYS A 116 8.10 -1.89 13.95
CA CYS A 116 6.69 -2.06 13.56
C CYS A 116 6.40 -3.38 12.83
N GLN A 117 7.38 -4.27 12.70
CA GLN A 117 7.15 -5.54 11.99
C GLN A 117 6.53 -6.56 12.95
N PRO A 118 5.43 -7.23 12.56
CA PRO A 118 4.91 -8.35 13.33
C PRO A 118 5.98 -9.43 13.43
N GLU A 119 6.14 -10.00 14.63
CA GLU A 119 7.06 -11.12 14.86
C GLU A 119 6.70 -12.27 13.90
N LYS A 120 7.73 -12.92 13.35
CA LYS A 120 7.61 -14.01 12.37
C LYS A 120 6.83 -15.19 12.89
#